data_AF-A0A914VWW2-F1
#
_entry.id   AF-A0A914VWW2-F1
#
_cell.length_a   1.000
_cell.length_b   1.000
_cell.length_c   1.000
_cell.angle_alpha   90.00
_cell.angle_beta   90.00
_cell.angle_gamma   90.00
#
_symmetry.space_group_name_H-M   'P 1'
#
loop_
_entity.id
_entity.type
_entity.pdbx_description
1 polymer ?
#
loop_
_entity_poly.entity_id
_entity_poly.type
_entity_poly.pdbx_seq_one_letter_code
_entity_poly.pdbx_strand_id
1 'polypeptide(L)'
;MSIEDQFPGPPNITADGRIVVEDKGIRLQSDLPVAVYAHVEVYNGASADSFLVLPTVHLGTQYVALTSTEPGLPNVIAVVAYQDNTQVTIGNQTVTINALQVASIASKNVLSGIVINGNKPFGVVSGCMCGFVFAGACNYEAVS
;
A
#
# COMPACT_ATOMS: atom_id res chain seq x y z
N MET A 1 7.78 18.98 29.17
CA MET A 1 8.28 17.99 28.18
C MET A 1 7.07 17.63 27.34
N SER A 2 6.91 18.32 26.21
CA SER A 2 5.77 18.19 25.29
C SER A 2 5.93 16.93 24.45
N ILE A 3 4.81 16.28 24.14
CA ILE A 3 4.72 15.01 23.41
C ILE A 3 5.21 15.14 21.94
N GLU A 4 5.48 16.36 21.47
CA GLU A 4 5.94 16.68 20.12
C GLU A 4 7.43 16.35 19.87
N ASP A 5 8.25 16.16 20.91
CA ASP A 5 9.69 15.86 20.78
C ASP A 5 10.02 14.37 20.55
N GLN A 6 9.01 13.51 20.36
CA GLN A 6 9.18 12.06 20.18
C GLN A 6 8.90 11.56 18.75
N PHE A 7 8.45 12.43 17.85
CA PHE A 7 8.36 12.10 16.43
C PHE A 7 9.52 12.77 15.72
N PRO A 8 10.61 12.04 15.37
CA PRO A 8 11.57 12.58 14.42
C PRO A 8 10.76 13.03 13.20
N GLY A 9 10.91 14.29 12.81
CA GLY A 9 10.26 14.82 11.61
C GLY A 9 10.45 13.85 10.44
N PRO A 10 9.48 13.76 9.50
CA PRO A 10 9.42 12.68 8.53
C PRO A 10 10.82 12.48 7.95
N PRO A 11 11.41 11.27 8.06
CA PRO A 11 12.67 11.01 7.40
C PRO A 11 12.51 11.47 5.95
N ASN A 12 13.59 11.88 5.30
CA ASN A 12 13.58 11.95 3.84
C ASN A 12 13.44 10.52 3.32
N ILE A 13 12.22 9.95 3.42
CA ILE A 13 11.91 8.59 3.03
C ILE A 13 11.83 8.64 1.52
N THR A 14 12.99 8.37 0.94
CA THR A 14 13.09 8.08 -0.47
C THR A 14 12.46 6.72 -0.66
N ALA A 15 11.41 6.67 -1.48
CA ALA A 15 11.04 5.45 -2.17
C ALA A 15 12.25 5.05 -3.02
N ASP A 16 13.15 4.22 -2.48
CA ASP A 16 14.40 3.79 -3.12
C ASP A 16 14.19 2.53 -3.99
N GLY A 17 13.06 1.85 -3.81
CA GLY A 17 12.60 0.78 -4.68
C GLY A 17 12.24 1.29 -6.08
N ARG A 18 12.41 0.43 -7.09
CA ARG A 18 11.93 0.70 -8.45
C ARG A 18 10.41 0.50 -8.50
N ILE A 19 9.70 1.45 -9.09
CA ILE A 19 8.29 1.25 -9.44
C ILE A 19 8.17 0.24 -10.59
N VAL A 20 7.33 -0.78 -10.39
CA VAL A 20 6.94 -1.76 -11.40
C VAL A 20 5.45 -1.61 -11.66
N VAL A 21 5.07 -1.45 -12.94
CA VAL A 21 3.67 -1.35 -13.36
C VAL A 21 3.25 -2.64 -14.03
N GLU A 22 2.13 -3.21 -13.60
CA GLU A 22 1.61 -4.47 -14.11
C GLU A 22 0.08 -4.43 -14.29
N ASP A 23 -0.43 -5.19 -15.26
CA ASP A 23 -1.87 -5.32 -15.54
C ASP A 23 -2.51 -6.36 -14.60
N LYS A 24 -2.57 -6.03 -13.30
CA LYS A 24 -3.04 -6.94 -12.23
C LYS A 24 -4.29 -6.44 -11.49
N GLY A 25 -4.87 -5.32 -11.90
CA GLY A 25 -6.05 -4.77 -11.26
C GLY A 25 -7.30 -5.62 -11.52
N ILE A 26 -8.18 -5.71 -10.52
CA ILE A 26 -9.46 -6.41 -10.62
C ILE A 26 -10.57 -5.38 -10.45
N ARG A 27 -11.57 -5.42 -11.33
CA ARG A 27 -12.79 -4.61 -11.21
C ARG A 27 -13.96 -5.49 -10.84
N LEU A 28 -14.62 -5.15 -9.74
CA LEU A 28 -15.86 -5.76 -9.32
C LEU A 28 -17.00 -4.78 -9.53
N GLN A 29 -18.13 -5.27 -10.05
CA GLN A 29 -19.33 -4.48 -10.26
C GLN A 29 -20.54 -5.30 -9.80
N SER A 30 -21.44 -4.64 -9.08
CA SER A 30 -22.67 -5.21 -8.56
C SER A 30 -23.76 -4.16 -8.59
N ASP A 31 -24.97 -4.55 -8.98
CA ASP A 31 -26.16 -3.69 -8.92
C ASP A 31 -26.85 -3.74 -7.55
N LEU A 32 -26.35 -4.60 -6.65
CA LEU A 32 -26.78 -4.73 -5.26
C LEU A 32 -25.65 -4.32 -4.31
N PRO A 33 -25.97 -3.81 -3.10
CA PRO A 33 -24.97 -3.57 -2.07
C PRO A 33 -24.21 -4.85 -1.72
N VAL A 34 -22.89 -4.81 -1.84
CA VAL A 34 -21.98 -5.91 -1.50
C VAL A 34 -20.84 -5.40 -0.63
N ALA A 35 -20.37 -6.24 0.28
CA ALA A 35 -19.11 -6.03 0.99
C ALA A 35 -18.07 -6.96 0.37
N VAL A 36 -16.88 -6.42 0.07
CA VAL A 36 -15.79 -7.19 -0.55
C VAL A 36 -14.60 -7.18 0.39
N TYR A 37 -14.10 -8.37 0.68
CA TYR A 37 -12.88 -8.57 1.45
C TYR A 37 -11.86 -9.26 0.56
N ALA A 38 -10.65 -8.70 0.49
CA ALA A 38 -9.52 -9.37 -0.12
C ALA A 38 -8.86 -10.23 0.95
N HIS A 39 -8.60 -11.49 0.62
CA HIS A 39 -7.90 -12.44 1.48
C HIS A 39 -6.60 -12.83 0.81
N VAL A 40 -5.49 -12.73 1.55
CA VAL A 40 -4.17 -13.14 1.10
C VAL A 40 -3.68 -14.21 2.05
N GLU A 41 -3.42 -15.41 1.54
CA GLU A 41 -2.88 -16.52 2.33
C GLU A 41 -1.41 -16.73 1.94
N VAL A 42 -0.54 -16.87 2.94
CA VAL A 42 0.90 -17.10 2.73
C VAL A 42 1.31 -18.43 3.35
N TYR A 43 1.98 -19.26 2.55
CA TYR A 43 2.67 -20.49 2.95
C TYR A 43 1.80 -21.57 3.63
N ASN A 44 1.12 -22.43 2.85
CA ASN A 44 0.38 -23.61 3.35
C ASN A 44 -0.55 -23.33 4.56
N GLY A 45 -1.21 -22.18 4.61
CA GLY A 45 -2.11 -21.80 5.71
C GLY A 45 -1.44 -21.31 6.99
N ALA A 46 -0.14 -21.03 6.97
CA ALA A 46 0.59 -20.56 8.16
C ALA A 46 0.25 -19.11 8.54
N SER A 47 -0.18 -18.28 7.58
CA SER A 47 -0.64 -16.92 7.83
C SER A 47 -1.65 -16.45 6.78
N ALA A 48 -2.56 -15.57 7.19
CA ALA A 48 -3.52 -14.95 6.30
C ALA A 48 -3.79 -13.50 6.71
N ASP A 49 -3.82 -12.62 5.70
CA ASP A 49 -4.21 -11.24 5.82
C ASP A 49 -5.54 -10.99 5.13
N SER A 50 -6.24 -9.98 5.61
CA SER A 50 -7.44 -9.53 4.93
C SER A 50 -7.64 -8.04 5.09
N PHE A 51 -8.15 -7.41 4.04
CA PHE A 51 -8.52 -6.00 4.08
C PHE A 51 -9.88 -5.79 3.41
N LEU A 52 -10.59 -4.76 3.86
CA LEU A 52 -11.83 -4.32 3.26
C LEU A 52 -11.52 -3.58 1.96
N VAL A 53 -12.11 -4.02 0.85
CA VAL A 53 -11.99 -3.31 -0.42
C VAL A 53 -13.00 -2.16 -0.41
N LEU A 54 -12.49 -0.93 -0.56
CA LEU A 54 -13.33 0.25 -0.61
C LEU A 54 -13.99 0.40 -2.00
N PRO A 55 -15.28 0.77 -2.06
CA PRO A 55 -15.92 1.18 -3.31
C PRO A 55 -15.18 2.35 -3.98
N THR A 56 -15.16 2.37 -5.31
CA THR A 56 -14.44 3.39 -6.08
C THR A 56 -14.91 4.83 -5.80
N VAL A 57 -16.17 5.01 -5.38
CA VAL A 57 -16.75 6.31 -4.99
C VAL A 57 -16.17 6.87 -3.68
N HIS A 58 -15.47 6.05 -2.90
CA HIS A 58 -14.83 6.44 -1.64
C HIS A 58 -13.31 6.56 -1.75
N LEU A 59 -12.73 6.35 -2.93
CA LEU A 59 -11.29 6.50 -3.13
C LEU A 59 -10.91 7.99 -3.16
N GLY A 60 -9.78 8.30 -2.53
CA GLY A 60 -9.20 9.63 -2.48
C GLY A 60 -8.04 9.79 -3.47
N THR A 61 -7.41 10.97 -3.42
CA THR A 61 -6.24 11.30 -4.24
C THR A 61 -4.96 11.44 -3.41
N GLN A 62 -5.06 11.25 -2.10
CA GLN A 62 -3.93 11.37 -1.17
C GLN A 62 -4.04 10.28 -0.11
N TYR A 63 -2.92 9.58 0.09
CA TYR A 63 -2.78 8.52 1.09
C TYR A 63 -1.44 8.66 1.80
N VAL A 64 -1.35 8.13 3.01
CA VAL A 64 -0.09 7.99 3.74
C VAL A 64 0.18 6.50 3.89
N ALA A 65 1.32 6.04 3.38
CA ALA A 65 1.70 4.64 3.50
C ALA A 65 2.01 4.30 4.96
N LEU A 66 1.53 3.14 5.41
CA LEU A 66 1.85 2.56 6.70
C LEU A 66 2.51 1.20 6.47
N THR A 67 3.73 1.06 6.99
CA THR A 67 4.55 -0.15 6.91
C THR A 67 5.22 -0.41 8.27
N SER A 68 5.94 -1.53 8.41
CA SER A 68 6.69 -1.84 9.63
C SER A 68 8.19 -1.98 9.36
N THR A 69 8.99 -1.81 10.41
CA THR A 69 10.44 -1.96 10.36
C THR A 69 10.82 -3.41 10.66
N GLU A 70 11.07 -4.21 9.63
CA GLU A 70 11.48 -5.59 9.82
C GLU A 70 12.79 -5.90 9.10
N PRO A 71 13.87 -6.25 9.84
CA PRO A 71 15.18 -6.44 9.25
C PRO A 71 15.19 -7.52 8.16
N GLY A 72 15.51 -7.10 6.93
CA GLY A 72 15.74 -8.01 5.80
C GLY A 72 14.50 -8.38 5.00
N LEU A 73 13.31 -7.91 5.39
CA LEU A 73 12.04 -8.17 4.70
C LEU A 73 11.54 -6.92 3.98
N PRO A 74 11.00 -7.05 2.76
CA PRO A 74 10.58 -5.89 2.00
C PRO A 74 9.26 -5.31 2.52
N ASN A 75 9.24 -3.99 2.67
CA ASN A 75 8.03 -3.18 2.69
C ASN A 75 7.52 -2.97 1.27
N VAL A 76 6.21 -2.97 1.12
CA VAL A 76 5.53 -2.87 -0.19
C VAL A 76 4.47 -1.79 -0.13
N ILE A 77 4.42 -0.99 -1.19
CA ILE A 77 3.26 -0.16 -1.52
C ILE A 77 2.75 -0.61 -2.88
N ALA A 78 1.46 -0.87 -2.99
CA ALA A 78 0.76 -1.15 -4.23
C ALA A 78 -0.32 -0.08 -4.44
N VAL A 79 -0.30 0.57 -5.59
CA VAL A 79 -1.26 1.58 -6.00
C VAL A 79 -2.04 1.06 -7.19
N VAL A 80 -3.37 1.02 -7.10
CA VAL A 80 -4.25 0.58 -8.19
C VAL A 80 -5.02 1.76 -8.77
N ALA A 81 -4.93 1.95 -10.09
CA ALA A 81 -5.69 2.96 -10.79
C ALA A 81 -7.04 2.43 -11.27
N TYR A 82 -8.10 3.21 -11.05
CA TYR A 82 -9.43 2.94 -11.62
C TYR A 82 -9.66 3.66 -12.96
N GLN A 83 -8.87 4.68 -13.28
CA GLN A 83 -9.01 5.50 -14.50
C GLN A 83 -7.69 5.56 -15.27
N ASP A 84 -7.79 5.72 -16.60
CA ASP A 84 -6.64 5.89 -17.46
C ASP A 84 -5.88 7.19 -17.17
N ASN A 85 -4.58 7.20 -17.46
CA ASN A 85 -3.71 8.36 -17.29
C ASN A 85 -3.75 8.93 -15.85
N THR A 86 -3.82 8.05 -14.85
CA THR A 86 -3.70 8.43 -13.45
C THR A 86 -2.22 8.61 -13.13
N GLN A 87 -1.82 9.82 -12.77
CA GLN A 87 -0.47 10.13 -12.34
C GLN A 87 -0.42 10.05 -10.82
N VAL A 88 0.51 9.24 -10.32
CA VAL A 88 0.73 9.04 -8.88
C VAL A 88 2.18 9.31 -8.55
N THR A 89 2.40 10.08 -7.50
CA THR A 89 3.69 10.38 -6.90
C THR A 89 3.80 9.64 -5.58
N ILE A 90 4.76 8.70 -5.49
CA ILE A 90 5.10 7.94 -4.29
C ILE A 90 6.43 8.48 -3.78
N GLY A 91 6.41 9.29 -2.72
CA GLY A 91 7.60 10.00 -2.24
C GLY A 91 8.11 10.98 -3.31
N ASN A 92 9.26 10.70 -3.90
CA ASN A 92 9.88 11.51 -4.95
C ASN A 92 9.77 10.91 -6.37
N GLN A 93 9.10 9.76 -6.52
CA GLN A 93 8.92 9.11 -7.82
C GLN A 93 7.50 9.33 -8.34
N THR A 94 7.36 9.75 -9.60
CA THR A 94 6.06 9.89 -10.26
C THR A 94 5.91 8.85 -11.37
N VAL A 95 4.77 8.19 -11.41
CA VAL A 95 4.42 7.19 -12.42
C VAL A 95 3.04 7.48 -13.00
N THR A 96 2.85 7.21 -14.28
CA THR A 96 1.52 7.18 -14.91
C THR A 96 1.05 5.74 -15.01
N ILE A 97 -0.15 5.49 -14.49
CA ILE A 97 -0.82 4.19 -14.50
C ILE A 97 -2.19 4.33 -15.17
N ASN A 98 -2.56 3.34 -15.96
CA ASN A 98 -3.86 3.27 -16.62
C ASN A 98 -4.88 2.48 -15.79
N ALA A 99 -6.14 2.48 -16.23
CA ALA A 99 -7.18 1.75 -15.52
C ALA A 99 -6.80 0.26 -15.41
N LEU A 100 -7.01 -0.31 -14.22
CA LEU A 100 -6.68 -1.70 -13.88
C LEU A 100 -5.18 -2.02 -13.87
N GLN A 101 -4.31 -1.02 -13.95
CA GLN A 101 -2.89 -1.21 -13.70
C GLN A 101 -2.57 -0.99 -12.21
N VAL A 102 -1.57 -1.73 -11.75
CA VAL A 102 -1.02 -1.62 -10.40
C VAL A 102 0.42 -1.14 -10.50
N ALA A 103 0.73 -0.01 -9.89
CA ALA A 103 2.10 0.42 -9.62
C ALA A 103 2.52 -0.11 -8.25
N SER A 104 3.56 -0.92 -8.20
CA SER A 104 4.10 -1.44 -6.95
C SER A 104 5.54 -0.99 -6.74
N ILE A 105 5.89 -0.76 -5.48
CA ILE A 105 7.27 -0.53 -5.04
C ILE A 105 7.54 -1.45 -3.86
N ALA A 106 8.70 -2.11 -3.89
CA ALA A 106 9.22 -2.89 -2.79
C ALA A 106 10.56 -2.30 -2.34
N SER A 107 10.75 -2.16 -1.03
CA SER A 107 11.98 -1.64 -0.43
C SER A 107 12.32 -2.39 0.85
N LYS A 108 13.62 -2.54 1.15
CA LYS A 108 14.08 -3.01 2.47
C LYS A 108 14.07 -1.92 3.54
N ASN A 109 13.89 -0.67 3.12
CA ASN A 109 13.74 0.47 4.01
C ASN A 109 12.28 0.65 4.40
N VAL A 110 12.06 1.42 5.47
CA VAL A 110 10.73 1.78 5.95
C VAL A 110 10.08 2.72 4.96
N LEU A 111 8.82 2.45 4.59
CA LEU A 111 8.04 3.32 3.71
C LEU A 111 6.93 4.08 4.47
N SER A 112 6.83 3.87 5.79
CA SER A 112 5.81 4.47 6.66
C SER A 112 5.95 5.98 6.73
N GLY A 113 4.86 6.70 6.46
CA GLY A 113 4.86 8.17 6.42
C GLY A 113 5.16 8.75 5.04
N ILE A 114 5.44 7.93 4.02
CA ILE A 114 5.45 8.42 2.64
C ILE A 114 4.05 8.89 2.26
N VAL A 115 3.95 10.13 1.81
CA VAL A 115 2.73 10.65 1.21
C VAL A 115 2.68 10.21 -0.25
N ILE A 116 1.55 9.61 -0.62
CA ILE A 116 1.23 9.20 -1.98
C ILE A 116 0.17 10.16 -2.50
N ASN A 117 0.48 10.90 -3.56
CA ASN A 117 -0.42 11.88 -4.15
C ASN A 117 -0.75 11.49 -5.58
N GLY A 118 -1.97 11.74 -6.04
CA GLY A 118 -2.33 11.56 -7.43
C GLY A 118 -3.26 12.62 -7.97
N ASN A 119 -3.34 12.69 -9.30
CA ASN A 119 -4.21 13.65 -10.00
C ASN A 119 -5.67 13.18 -10.12
N LYS A 120 -5.94 11.91 -9.82
CA LYS A 120 -7.25 11.25 -9.91
C LYS A 120 -7.39 10.25 -8.74
N PRO A 121 -8.61 9.83 -8.38
CA PRO A 121 -8.78 8.83 -7.33
C PRO A 121 -8.12 7.49 -7.65
N PHE A 122 -7.44 6.89 -6.67
CA PHE A 122 -6.77 5.58 -6.75
C PHE A 122 -6.90 4.82 -5.44
N GLY A 123 -6.71 3.51 -5.47
CA GLY A 123 -6.61 2.68 -4.26
C GLY A 123 -5.16 2.45 -3.88
N VAL A 124 -4.88 2.34 -2.58
CA VAL A 124 -3.56 1.98 -2.06
C VAL A 124 -3.69 0.75 -1.19
N VAL A 125 -2.67 -0.08 -1.19
CA VAL A 125 -2.40 -1.06 -0.14
C VAL A 125 -0.92 -0.92 0.22
N SER A 126 -0.61 -0.71 1.50
CA SER A 126 0.77 -0.65 1.99
C SER A 126 0.99 -1.62 3.14
N GLY A 127 2.23 -2.13 3.26
CA GLY A 127 2.52 -3.20 4.19
C GLY A 127 3.98 -3.60 4.31
N CYS A 128 4.23 -4.54 5.21
CA CYS A 128 5.47 -5.32 5.27
C CYS A 128 5.19 -6.76 4.87
N MET A 129 6.14 -7.39 4.17
CA MET A 129 6.06 -8.82 3.86
C MET A 129 6.05 -9.69 5.12
N CYS A 130 6.48 -9.20 6.28
CA CYS A 130 6.41 -9.95 7.53
C CYS A 130 6.77 -9.04 8.70
N GLY A 131 5.77 -8.44 9.35
CA GLY A 131 5.86 -7.98 10.74
C GLY A 131 6.20 -9.15 11.64
N PHE A 132 7.17 -9.03 12.54
CA PHE A 132 7.33 -9.98 13.62
C PHE A 132 6.55 -9.48 14.82
N VAL A 133 5.50 -10.20 15.20
CA VAL A 133 4.95 -10.10 16.56
C VAL A 133 5.75 -11.01 17.48
N PHE A 134 5.88 -10.62 18.76
CA PHE A 134 6.62 -11.36 19.80
C PHE A 134 6.42 -12.89 19.66
N ALA A 135 7.53 -13.64 19.74
CA ALA A 135 7.63 -15.11 19.59
C ALA A 135 7.80 -15.69 18.18
N GLY A 136 8.25 -14.90 17.20
CA GLY A 136 8.66 -15.45 15.89
C GLY A 136 7.49 -15.76 14.95
N ALA A 137 6.31 -15.21 15.23
CA ALA A 137 5.16 -15.25 14.34
C ALA A 137 5.19 -14.04 13.39
N CYS A 138 4.81 -14.30 12.16
CA CYS A 138 4.87 -13.37 11.04
C CYS A 138 3.47 -12.81 10.76
N ASN A 139 3.20 -11.55 11.14
CA ASN A 139 2.02 -10.82 10.69
C ASN A 139 2.34 -10.19 9.34
N TYR A 140 1.57 -10.55 8.32
CA TYR A 140 1.56 -9.75 7.12
C TYR A 140 0.63 -8.56 7.46
N GLU A 141 0.96 -7.36 7.01
CA GLU A 141 0.07 -6.21 7.21
C GLU A 141 -0.25 -5.62 5.86
N ALA A 142 -1.53 -5.58 5.51
CA ALA A 142 -2.04 -4.87 4.35
C ALA A 142 -3.02 -3.80 4.84
N VAL A 143 -2.63 -2.53 4.75
CA VAL A 143 -3.48 -1.39 5.10
C VAL A 143 -3.90 -0.66 3.82
N SER A 144 -5.20 -0.41 3.67
CA SER A 144 -5.78 0.33 2.55
C SER A 144 -6.01 1.81 2.85
#